data_AF-A0AAU2XAI2-F1
#
_entry.id   AF-A0AAU2XAI2-F1
#
_cell.length_a   1.000
_cell.length_b   1.000
_cell.length_c   1.000
_cell.angle_alpha   90.00
_cell.angle_beta   90.00
_cell.angle_gamma   90.00
#
_symmetry.space_group_name_H-M   'P 1'
#
loop_
_entity.id
_entity.type
_entity.pdbx_description
1 polymer ?
#
loop_
_entity_poly.entity_id
_entity_poly.type
_entity_poly.pdbx_seq_one_letter_code
_entity_poly.pdbx_strand_id
1 'polypeptide(L)' 'MHHRPHGLPRLGWITHVSADGPPRTLYRDTVELAVAAEESGFHSFWECLQSPVG' A
#
# COMPACT_ATOMS: atom_id res chain seq x y z
N MET A 1 -5.38 37.93 11.53
CA MET A 1 -5.04 36.80 10.64
C MET A 1 -5.14 35.52 11.45
N HIS A 2 -6.16 34.68 11.21
CA HIS A 2 -6.27 33.37 11.84
C HIS A 2 -5.58 32.32 10.97
N HIS A 3 -4.43 31.83 11.41
CA HIS A 3 -3.79 30.67 10.81
C HIS A 3 -4.65 29.45 11.19
N ARG A 4 -5.36 28.84 10.23
CA ARG A 4 -5.90 27.50 10.49
C ARG A 4 -4.70 26.55 10.55
N PRO A 5 -4.59 25.68 11.57
CA PRO A 5 -3.64 24.59 11.50
C PRO A 5 -4.07 23.69 10.35
N HIS A 6 -3.17 23.50 9.37
CA HIS A 6 -3.33 22.40 8.43
C HIS A 6 -3.18 21.11 9.25
N GLY A 7 -4.11 20.16 9.09
CA GLY A 7 -4.03 18.87 9.77
C GLY A 7 -2.71 18.15 9.46
N LEU A 8 -2.33 17.18 10.29
CA LEU A 8 -1.12 16.39 10.07
C LEU A 8 -1.12 15.75 8.66
N PRO A 9 0.05 15.63 8.00
CA PRO A 9 0.16 14.94 6.73
C PRO A 9 -0.36 13.50 6.82
N ARG A 10 -1.13 13.07 5.82
CA ARG A 10 -1.56 11.66 5.68
C ARG A 10 -0.53 10.90 4.86
N LEU A 11 0.03 9.84 5.43
CA LEU A 11 1.00 8.99 4.76
C LEU A 11 0.29 7.84 4.03
N GLY A 12 0.78 7.49 2.84
CA GLY A 12 0.37 6.32 2.09
C GLY A 12 1.54 5.36 1.87
N TRP A 13 1.23 4.07 1.75
CA TRP A 13 2.19 3.03 1.40
C TRP A 13 1.94 2.55 -0.03
N ILE A 14 3.01 2.43 -0.81
CA ILE A 14 2.98 1.85 -2.16
C ILE A 14 3.95 0.70 -2.23
N THR A 15 3.48 -0.46 -2.68
CA THR A 15 4.29 -1.67 -2.80
C THR A 15 4.16 -2.31 -4.16
N HIS A 16 5.09 -3.20 -4.44
CA HIS A 16 5.11 -4.06 -5.60
C HIS A 16 5.21 -5.51 -5.12
N VAL A 17 4.18 -6.32 -5.38
CA VAL A 17 4.24 -7.76 -5.13
C VAL A 17 4.69 -8.42 -6.44
N SER A 18 5.86 -9.05 -6.44
CA SER A 18 6.38 -9.72 -7.65
C SER A 18 5.48 -10.89 -8.01
N ALA A 19 5.05 -10.96 -9.26
CA ALA A 19 4.07 -11.95 -9.74
C ALA A 19 4.65 -13.38 -9.92
N ASP A 20 5.81 -13.68 -9.35
CA ASP A 20 6.53 -14.94 -9.56
C ASP A 20 5.93 -16.14 -8.77
N GLY A 21 4.72 -15.98 -8.24
CA GLY A 21 4.03 -16.97 -7.42
C GLY A 21 2.62 -17.31 -7.90
N PRO A 22 2.03 -18.42 -7.41
CA PRO A 22 0.63 -18.73 -7.69
C PRO A 22 -0.30 -17.57 -7.27
N PRO A 23 -1.39 -17.28 -8.00
CA PRO A 23 -2.29 -16.17 -7.68
C PRO A 23 -2.79 -16.14 -6.23
N ARG A 24 -2.98 -17.32 -5.61
CA ARG A 24 -3.36 -17.46 -4.20
C ARG A 24 -2.29 -16.90 -3.26
N THR A 25 -1.02 -17.14 -3.54
CA THR A 25 0.11 -16.68 -2.73
C THR A 25 0.21 -15.16 -2.83
N LEU A 26 0.15 -14.62 -4.05
CA LEU A 26 0.19 -13.18 -4.30
C LEU A 26 -0.95 -12.45 -3.59
N TYR A 27 -2.17 -12.99 -3.67
CA TYR A 27 -3.32 -12.43 -2.96
C TYR A 27 -3.10 -12.41 -1.45
N ARG A 28 -2.64 -13.51 -0.87
CA ARG A 28 -2.39 -13.60 0.58
C ARG A 28 -1.32 -12.58 1.00
N ASP A 29 -0.19 -12.56 0.29
CA ASP A 29 0.93 -11.69 0.63
C ASP A 29 0.52 -10.19 0.49
N THR A 30 -0.35 -9.86 -0.48
CA THR A 30 -0.92 -8.51 -0.63
C THR A 30 -1.78 -8.13 0.57
N VAL A 31 -2.64 -9.04 1.05
CA VAL A 31 -3.47 -8.79 2.23
C VAL A 31 -2.62 -8.62 3.48
N GLU A 32 -1.59 -9.46 3.67
CA GLU A 32 -0.66 -9.34 4.79
C GLU A 32 0.05 -7.97 4.81
N LEU A 33 0.47 -7.48 3.65
CA LEU A 33 1.07 -6.14 3.51
C LEU A 33 0.08 -5.00 3.77
N ALA A 34 -1.17 -5.15 3.33
CA ALA A 34 -2.21 -4.15 3.58
C ALA A 34 -2.54 -4.03 5.08
N VAL A 35 -2.65 -5.17 5.79
CA VAL A 35 -2.85 -5.20 7.25
C VAL A 35 -1.67 -4.55 7.96
N ALA A 36 -0.43 -4.89 7.60
CA ALA A 36 0.75 -4.29 8.20
C ALA A 36 0.81 -2.77 7.99
N ALA A 37 0.38 -2.27 6.82
CA ALA A 37 0.31 -0.85 6.55
C ALA A 37 -0.74 -0.14 7.42
N GLU A 38 -1.91 -0.76 7.63
CA GLU A 38 -2.95 -0.25 8.52
C GLU A 38 -2.48 -0.19 9.97
N GLU A 39 -1.90 -1.28 10.49
CA GLU A 39 -1.35 -1.36 11.85
C GLU A 39 -0.23 -0.35 12.09
N SER A 40 0.52 0.00 11.04
CA SER A 40 1.58 1.00 11.07
C SER A 40 1.06 2.45 10.97
N GLY A 41 -0.25 2.65 10.82
CA GLY A 41 -0.89 3.97 10.76
C GLY A 41 -0.85 4.64 9.38
N PHE A 42 -0.55 3.91 8.32
CA PHE A 42 -0.71 4.43 6.96
C PHE A 42 -2.19 4.58 6.63
N HIS A 43 -2.51 5.63 5.89
CA HIS A 43 -3.88 6.02 5.59
C HIS A 43 -4.36 5.49 4.25
N SER A 44 -3.47 4.97 3.42
CA SER A 44 -3.81 4.34 2.15
C SER A 44 -2.75 3.33 1.76
N PHE A 45 -3.17 2.23 1.14
CA PHE A 45 -2.31 1.20 0.58
C PHE A 45 -2.56 1.10 -0.94
N TRP A 46 -1.49 1.06 -1.71
CA TRP A 46 -1.55 0.93 -3.17
C TRP A 46 -0.60 -0.18 -3.64
N GLU A 47 -1.10 -1.02 -4.52
CA GLU A 47 -0.30 -2.03 -5.22
C GLU A 47 -0.01 -1.54 -6.64
N CYS A 48 1.24 -1.62 -7.07
CA CYS A 48 1.62 -1.45 -8.46
C CYS A 48 1.50 -2.79 -9.20
N LEU A 49 0.63 -2.84 -10.20
CA LEU A 49 0.58 -3.96 -11.13
C LEU A 49 1.86 -3.96 -11.99
N GLN A 50 2.65 -5.04 -11.94
CA GLN A 50 3.68 -5.24 -12.95
C GLN A 50 3.00 -5.65 -14.25
N SER A 51 3.16 -4.84 -15.31
CA SER A 51 2.86 -5.32 -16.65
C SER A 51 3.81 -6.48 -16.94
N PRO A 52 3.34 -7.62 -17.47
CA PRO A 52 4.26 -8.61 -17.99
C PRO A 52 5.12 -7.92 -19.05
N VAL A 53 6.43 -7.94 -18.85
CA VAL A 53 7.37 -7.57 -19.91
C VAL A 53 7.22 -8.66 -20.96
N GLY A 54 6.73 -8.28 -22.14
CA GLY A 54 6.63 -9.17 -23.30
C GLY A 54 8.00 -9.63 -23.78
#